data_AF-A0A7S3XAW4-F1
#
_entry.id   AF-A0A7S3XAW4-F1
#
_cell.length_a   1.000
_cell.length_b   1.000
_cell.length_c   1.000
_cell.angle_alpha   90.00
_cell.angle_beta   90.00
_cell.angle_gamma   90.00
#
_symmetry.space_group_name_H-M   'P 1'
#
loop_
_entity.id
_entity.type
_entity.pdbx_description
1 polymer ?
#
loop_
_entity_poly.entity_id
_entity_poly.type
_entity_poly.pdbx_seq_one_letter_code
_entity_poly.pdbx_strand_id
1 'polypeptide(L)'
;LPAPPPAELLETSRMSSYTTHPGIIAAEACSLLAFLIAKAVNLPEGPVNAKAFLDEGTAEYLEVSGLSKKSGWGYDQMKWLVTSKPVNKTETCWNWKSEHLDIAGTLRARGSRYNGYPVSAGYFGSYSLDGLALALWSVYHTTSFDEAVERSINLLGDADSHGSITGQLAGALYGYTSINGQFLEWLTAWDDNDFAVRAVLLHHLGSAKASPSSPPSSYSRAQVSSPYARGAPRSGHSVDQ
;
A
#
# COMPACT_ATOMS: atom_id res chain seq x y z
N LEU A 1 -6.38 -2.92 -18.09
CA LEU A 1 -6.25 -4.39 -18.25
C LEU A 1 -7.46 -5.04 -17.57
N PRO A 2 -8.08 -6.12 -18.09
CA PRO A 2 -9.04 -6.84 -17.26
C PRO A 2 -8.30 -7.41 -16.05
N ALA A 3 -8.80 -7.11 -14.85
CA ALA A 3 -8.24 -7.67 -13.63
C ALA A 3 -8.44 -9.20 -13.66
N PRO A 4 -7.43 -10.01 -13.32
CA PRO A 4 -7.64 -11.45 -13.12
C PRO A 4 -8.71 -11.66 -12.03
N PRO A 5 -9.43 -12.79 -12.04
CA PRO A 5 -10.33 -13.13 -10.94
C PRO A 5 -9.57 -13.00 -9.61
N PRO A 6 -10.16 -12.39 -8.56
CA PRO A 6 -9.44 -12.16 -7.32
C PRO A 6 -8.78 -13.41 -6.75
N ALA A 7 -9.40 -14.59 -6.89
CA ALA A 7 -8.81 -15.85 -6.46
C ALA A 7 -7.48 -16.19 -7.16
N GLU A 8 -7.38 -16.01 -8.48
CA GLU A 8 -6.14 -16.30 -9.25
C GLU A 8 -5.01 -15.34 -8.84
N LEU A 9 -5.33 -14.05 -8.65
CA LEU A 9 -4.37 -13.05 -8.20
C LEU A 9 -3.80 -13.38 -6.81
N LEU A 10 -4.69 -13.66 -5.87
CA LEU A 10 -4.31 -13.95 -4.49
C LEU A 10 -3.53 -15.27 -4.39
N GLU A 11 -3.88 -16.28 -5.19
CA GLU A 11 -3.13 -17.54 -5.21
C GLU A 11 -1.76 -17.38 -5.85
N THR A 12 -1.67 -16.72 -7.01
CA THR A 12 -0.42 -16.54 -7.75
C THR A 12 0.60 -15.73 -6.94
N SER A 13 0.14 -14.68 -6.24
CA SER A 13 1.00 -13.86 -5.37
C SER A 13 1.53 -14.64 -4.15
N ARG A 14 0.71 -15.49 -3.52
CA ARG A 14 1.19 -16.40 -2.46
C ARG A 14 2.20 -17.41 -3.01
N MET A 15 1.90 -18.04 -4.15
CA MET A 15 2.79 -19.01 -4.78
C MET A 15 4.14 -18.40 -5.18
N SER A 16 4.13 -17.16 -5.66
CA SER A 16 5.36 -16.41 -5.94
C SER A 16 6.20 -16.22 -4.67
N SER A 17 5.59 -15.84 -3.54
CA SER A 17 6.29 -15.76 -2.25
C SER A 17 6.93 -17.09 -1.85
N TYR A 18 6.19 -18.21 -1.98
CA TYR A 18 6.67 -19.52 -1.56
C TYR A 18 7.89 -20.05 -2.32
N THR A 19 8.26 -19.43 -3.45
CA THR A 19 9.50 -19.77 -4.17
C THR A 19 10.76 -19.51 -3.33
N THR A 20 10.71 -18.57 -2.39
CA THR A 20 11.87 -18.16 -1.57
C THR A 20 11.53 -17.98 -0.09
N HIS A 21 10.28 -17.67 0.24
CA HIS A 21 9.79 -17.39 1.58
C HIS A 21 8.65 -18.36 1.94
N PRO A 22 8.91 -19.45 2.68
CA PRO A 22 7.92 -20.48 2.98
C PRO A 22 6.88 -20.07 4.03
N GLY A 23 7.07 -18.92 4.69
CA GLY A 23 6.21 -18.46 5.78
C GLY A 23 4.91 -17.85 5.28
N ILE A 24 3.79 -18.22 5.92
CA ILE A 24 2.45 -17.71 5.58
C ILE A 24 2.34 -16.18 5.65
N ILE A 25 3.11 -15.54 6.54
CA ILE A 25 3.12 -14.09 6.72
C ILE A 25 3.62 -13.38 5.45
N ALA A 26 4.73 -13.86 4.87
CA ALA A 26 5.26 -13.30 3.63
C ALA A 26 4.27 -13.52 2.48
N ALA A 27 3.70 -14.72 2.38
CA ALA A 27 2.73 -15.05 1.33
C ALA A 27 1.47 -14.18 1.39
N GLU A 28 0.88 -13.99 2.57
CA GLU A 28 -0.29 -13.13 2.75
C GLU A 28 0.05 -11.64 2.58
N ALA A 29 1.27 -11.19 2.93
CA ALA A 29 1.74 -9.83 2.65
C ALA A 29 1.86 -9.56 1.14
N CYS A 30 2.44 -10.49 0.37
CA CYS A 30 2.48 -10.43 -1.09
C CYS A 30 1.08 -10.41 -1.70
N SER A 31 0.17 -11.21 -1.16
CA SER A 31 -1.25 -11.26 -1.57
C SER A 31 -1.98 -9.95 -1.31
N LEU A 32 -1.80 -9.31 -0.14
CA LEU A 32 -2.36 -7.99 0.14
C LEU A 32 -1.80 -6.92 -0.81
N LEU A 33 -0.49 -6.88 -1.00
CA LEU A 33 0.15 -5.89 -1.88
C LEU A 33 -0.33 -6.05 -3.32
N ALA A 34 -0.36 -7.27 -3.85
CA ALA A 34 -0.85 -7.56 -5.19
C ALA A 34 -2.33 -7.14 -5.35
N PHE A 35 -3.16 -7.39 -4.34
CA PHE A 35 -4.56 -7.00 -4.36
C PHE A 35 -4.74 -5.48 -4.42
N LEU A 36 -4.01 -4.74 -3.58
CA LEU A 36 -4.07 -3.28 -3.57
C LEU A 36 -3.54 -2.70 -4.89
N ILE A 37 -2.43 -3.21 -5.43
CA ILE A 37 -1.90 -2.76 -6.73
C ILE A 37 -2.92 -3.02 -7.84
N ALA A 38 -3.48 -4.23 -7.92
CA ALA A 38 -4.47 -4.58 -8.93
C ALA A 38 -5.73 -3.72 -8.83
N LYS A 39 -6.16 -3.37 -7.62
CA LYS A 39 -7.27 -2.43 -7.42
C LYS A 39 -6.90 -1.03 -7.89
N ALA A 40 -5.72 -0.53 -7.53
CA ALA A 40 -5.24 0.81 -7.88
C ALA A 40 -5.14 1.02 -9.40
N VAL A 41 -4.50 0.10 -10.12
CA VAL A 41 -4.32 0.22 -11.59
C VAL A 41 -5.62 0.12 -12.38
N ASN A 42 -6.70 -0.33 -11.75
CA ASN A 42 -8.02 -0.45 -12.36
C ASN A 42 -9.02 0.61 -11.84
N LEU A 43 -8.56 1.63 -11.11
CA LEU A 43 -9.39 2.77 -10.77
C LEU A 43 -9.72 3.59 -12.02
N PRO A 44 -10.92 4.18 -12.11
CA PRO A 44 -11.23 5.16 -13.14
C PRO A 44 -10.35 6.41 -12.98
N GLU A 45 -10.11 7.12 -14.09
CA GLU A 45 -9.31 8.34 -14.12
C GLU A 45 -9.84 9.44 -13.16
N GLY A 46 -8.94 10.32 -12.69
CA GLY A 46 -9.27 11.53 -11.92
C GLY A 46 -8.51 11.65 -10.58
N PRO A 47 -9.00 12.44 -9.61
CA PRO A 47 -8.35 12.63 -8.30
C PRO A 47 -8.49 11.43 -7.36
N VAL A 48 -7.41 11.01 -6.73
CA VAL A 48 -7.40 9.89 -5.76
C VAL A 48 -7.35 10.40 -4.32
N ASN A 49 -8.10 9.73 -3.42
CA ASN A 49 -7.91 9.83 -1.97
C ASN A 49 -7.23 8.55 -1.46
N ALA A 50 -5.95 8.64 -1.11
CA ALA A 50 -5.16 7.49 -0.67
C ALA A 50 -5.67 6.88 0.64
N LYS A 51 -6.17 7.71 1.57
CA LYS A 51 -6.75 7.22 2.82
C LYS A 51 -7.95 6.33 2.56
N ALA A 52 -8.92 6.87 1.83
CA ALA A 52 -10.14 6.15 1.53
C ALA A 52 -9.88 4.90 0.67
N PHE A 53 -8.93 4.98 -0.29
CA PHE A 53 -8.50 3.84 -1.08
C PHE A 53 -7.96 2.69 -0.21
N LEU A 54 -7.07 2.99 0.74
CA LEU A 54 -6.52 1.97 1.64
C LEU A 54 -7.54 1.47 2.66
N ASP A 55 -8.41 2.34 3.17
CA ASP A 55 -9.51 1.94 4.07
C ASP A 55 -10.45 0.93 3.39
N GLU A 56 -10.92 1.25 2.18
CA GLU A 56 -11.81 0.38 1.41
C GLU A 56 -11.10 -0.87 0.91
N GLY A 57 -9.89 -0.71 0.36
CA GLY A 57 -9.10 -1.81 -0.22
C GLY A 57 -8.70 -2.86 0.82
N THR A 58 -8.30 -2.46 2.03
CA THR A 58 -7.96 -3.40 3.10
C THR A 58 -9.20 -4.09 3.68
N ALA A 59 -10.33 -3.39 3.77
CA ALA A 59 -11.60 -3.99 4.17
C ALA A 59 -12.10 -5.03 3.15
N GLU A 60 -12.03 -4.70 1.86
CA GLU A 60 -12.39 -5.64 0.79
C GLU A 60 -11.45 -6.85 0.76
N TYR A 61 -10.14 -6.63 0.89
CA TYR A 61 -9.14 -7.70 0.97
C TYR A 61 -9.48 -8.71 2.09
N LEU A 62 -9.85 -8.21 3.27
CA LEU A 62 -10.15 -9.05 4.44
C LEU A 62 -11.25 -10.08 4.15
N GLU A 63 -12.26 -9.70 3.36
CA GLU A 63 -13.35 -10.57 2.94
C GLU A 63 -12.97 -11.45 1.74
N VAL A 64 -12.43 -10.85 0.67
CA VAL A 64 -12.13 -11.56 -0.59
C VAL A 64 -11.03 -12.61 -0.42
N SER A 65 -10.04 -12.35 0.43
CA SER A 65 -8.97 -13.32 0.75
C SER A 65 -9.43 -14.45 1.68
N GLY A 66 -10.61 -14.33 2.28
CA GLY A 66 -11.09 -15.21 3.34
C GLY A 66 -10.31 -15.09 4.65
N LEU A 67 -9.41 -14.10 4.78
CA LEU A 67 -8.58 -13.89 5.97
C LEU A 67 -9.43 -13.67 7.23
N SER A 68 -10.62 -13.07 7.11
CA SER A 68 -11.57 -12.91 8.23
C SER A 68 -11.95 -14.23 8.91
N LYS A 69 -11.91 -15.34 8.18
CA LYS A 69 -12.30 -16.68 8.65
C LYS A 69 -11.11 -17.55 9.06
N LYS A 70 -9.87 -17.09 8.86
CA LYS A 70 -8.65 -17.81 9.23
C LYS A 70 -8.17 -17.42 10.63
N SER A 71 -7.49 -18.33 11.31
CA SER A 71 -6.91 -18.12 12.64
C SER A 71 -5.59 -18.85 12.80
N GLY A 72 -4.81 -18.47 13.81
CA GLY A 72 -3.50 -19.05 14.08
C GLY A 72 -2.36 -18.13 13.66
N TRP A 73 -1.14 -18.55 14.03
CA TRP A 73 0.06 -17.77 13.79
C TRP A 73 0.23 -17.44 12.30
N GLY A 74 0.50 -16.17 12.04
CA GLY A 74 0.59 -15.54 10.74
C GLY A 74 -0.72 -14.94 10.25
N TYR A 75 -1.85 -15.64 10.38
CA TYR A 75 -3.16 -15.08 10.02
C TYR A 75 -3.62 -14.02 11.00
N ASP A 76 -3.40 -14.25 12.31
CA ASP A 76 -3.77 -13.27 13.33
C ASP A 76 -2.95 -11.98 13.21
N GLN A 77 -1.65 -12.09 12.95
CA GLN A 77 -0.77 -10.95 12.70
C GLN A 77 -1.17 -10.20 11.42
N MET A 78 -1.51 -10.91 10.34
CA MET A 78 -2.02 -10.29 9.13
C MET A 78 -3.33 -9.53 9.38
N LYS A 79 -4.25 -10.06 10.19
CA LYS A 79 -5.49 -9.34 10.55
C LYS A 79 -5.19 -8.06 11.32
N TRP A 80 -4.23 -8.09 12.24
CA TRP A 80 -3.80 -6.90 12.98
C TRP A 80 -3.28 -5.81 12.05
N LEU A 81 -2.44 -6.19 11.08
CA LEU A 81 -1.93 -5.28 10.07
C LEU A 81 -3.05 -4.76 9.15
N VAL A 82 -3.81 -5.64 8.50
CA VAL A 82 -4.87 -5.28 7.53
C VAL A 82 -5.90 -4.35 8.15
N THR A 83 -6.27 -4.59 9.41
CA THR A 83 -7.25 -3.75 10.11
C THR A 83 -6.66 -2.51 10.76
N SER A 84 -5.33 -2.33 10.73
CA SER A 84 -4.59 -1.31 11.46
C SER A 84 -4.88 -1.33 12.97
N LYS A 85 -5.03 -2.53 13.55
CA LYS A 85 -5.36 -2.77 14.96
C LYS A 85 -4.41 -3.78 15.58
N PRO A 86 -3.14 -3.43 15.83
CA PRO A 86 -2.21 -4.27 16.56
C PRO A 86 -2.69 -4.55 17.99
N VAL A 87 -2.45 -5.76 18.47
CA VAL A 87 -2.90 -6.23 19.79
C VAL A 87 -1.83 -6.06 20.85
N ASN A 88 -0.54 -6.29 20.53
CA ASN A 88 0.54 -6.17 21.50
C ASN A 88 1.43 -4.96 21.22
N LYS A 89 2.17 -4.56 22.26
CA LYS A 89 3.15 -3.47 22.21
C LYS A 89 4.31 -3.75 21.24
N THR A 90 4.57 -5.02 20.95
CA THR A 90 5.61 -5.47 20.01
C THR A 90 5.21 -5.26 18.54
N GLU A 91 3.97 -4.84 18.26
CA GLU A 91 3.43 -4.61 16.92
C GLU A 91 2.78 -3.21 16.78
N THR A 92 3.01 -2.28 17.70
CA THR A 92 2.30 -0.98 17.69
C THR A 92 2.48 -0.19 16.39
N CYS A 93 3.64 -0.31 15.74
CA CYS A 93 3.89 0.25 14.41
C CYS A 93 2.99 -0.30 13.29
N TRP A 94 2.22 -1.37 13.50
CA TRP A 94 1.25 -1.86 12.51
C TRP A 94 -0.06 -1.08 12.51
N ASN A 95 -0.22 -0.10 13.41
CA ASN A 95 -1.30 0.87 13.36
C ASN A 95 -0.99 1.98 12.34
N TRP A 96 -0.90 1.62 11.05
CA TRP A 96 -0.53 2.53 9.96
C TRP A 96 -1.57 3.64 9.69
N LYS A 97 -2.77 3.56 10.27
CA LYS A 97 -3.74 4.67 10.24
C LYS A 97 -3.48 5.75 11.29
N SER A 98 -2.65 5.46 12.30
CA SER A 98 -2.24 6.45 13.31
C SER A 98 -1.53 7.63 12.68
N GLU A 99 -1.79 8.85 13.17
CA GLU A 99 -1.08 10.06 12.76
C GLU A 99 0.44 9.93 12.95
N HIS A 100 0.85 9.24 14.01
CA HIS A 100 2.25 8.94 14.29
C HIS A 100 2.47 7.43 14.37
N LEU A 101 3.47 6.94 13.62
CA LEU A 101 3.87 5.54 13.61
C LEU A 101 4.85 5.26 14.75
N ASP A 102 4.45 4.47 15.75
CA ASP A 102 5.27 4.23 16.95
C ASP A 102 6.36 3.16 16.75
N ILE A 103 7.34 3.47 15.91
CA ILE A 103 8.51 2.61 15.66
C ILE A 103 9.36 2.48 16.94
N ALA A 104 9.61 3.59 17.62
CA ALA A 104 10.46 3.60 18.81
C ALA A 104 9.85 2.80 19.97
N GLY A 105 8.55 2.92 20.21
CA GLY A 105 7.83 2.12 21.20
C GLY A 105 7.80 0.64 20.84
N THR A 106 7.62 0.32 19.56
CA THR A 106 7.71 -1.05 19.05
C THR A 106 9.10 -1.66 19.34
N LEU A 107 10.17 -0.95 18.99
CA LEU A 107 11.55 -1.39 19.24
C LEU A 107 11.82 -1.60 20.74
N ARG A 108 11.38 -0.66 21.60
CA ARG A 108 11.50 -0.81 23.06
C ARG A 108 10.77 -2.04 23.59
N ALA A 109 9.55 -2.30 23.10
CA ALA A 109 8.75 -3.44 23.52
C ALA A 109 9.37 -4.78 23.09
N ARG A 110 10.03 -4.81 21.92
CA ARG A 110 10.73 -6.00 21.41
C ARG A 110 12.06 -6.27 22.12
N GLY A 111 12.69 -5.26 22.73
CA GLY A 111 13.97 -5.42 23.39
C GLY A 111 15.05 -5.93 22.43
N SER A 112 15.82 -6.94 22.82
CA SER A 112 16.90 -7.49 22.00
C SER A 112 16.48 -8.60 21.04
N ARG A 113 15.28 -9.19 21.21
CA ARG A 113 14.82 -10.32 20.40
C ARG A 113 13.32 -10.29 20.15
N TYR A 114 12.91 -10.61 18.93
CA TYR A 114 11.50 -10.70 18.55
C TYR A 114 11.30 -11.87 17.58
N ASN A 115 10.28 -12.70 17.82
CA ASN A 115 9.99 -13.92 17.05
C ASN A 115 11.21 -14.84 16.82
N GLY A 116 12.13 -14.90 17.79
CA GLY A 116 13.35 -15.72 17.71
C GLY A 116 14.56 -15.03 17.07
N TYR A 117 14.40 -13.84 16.48
CA TYR A 117 15.46 -13.10 15.78
C TYR A 117 15.98 -11.92 16.61
N PRO A 118 17.25 -11.50 16.43
CA PRO A 118 17.76 -10.29 17.05
C PRO A 118 17.05 -9.04 16.51
N VAL A 119 16.85 -8.05 17.36
CA VAL A 119 16.28 -6.76 16.98
C VAL A 119 17.43 -5.78 16.73
N SER A 120 17.46 -5.18 15.54
CA SER A 120 18.38 -4.09 15.20
C SER A 120 17.60 -2.79 15.03
N ALA A 121 17.88 -1.79 15.86
CA ALA A 121 17.26 -0.47 15.72
C ALA A 121 17.66 0.23 14.41
N GLY A 122 18.88 -0.02 13.92
CA GLY A 122 19.38 0.54 12.66
C GLY A 122 18.94 -0.20 11.41
N TYR A 123 18.25 -1.35 11.55
CA TYR A 123 17.78 -2.16 10.42
C TYR A 123 16.33 -2.64 10.64
N PHE A 124 15.50 -1.73 11.16
CA PHE A 124 14.07 -1.95 11.35
C PHE A 124 13.33 -1.94 10.00
N GLY A 125 12.16 -2.61 9.91
CA GLY A 125 11.38 -2.67 8.67
C GLY A 125 11.63 -3.92 7.81
N SER A 126 12.69 -4.68 8.09
CA SER A 126 13.06 -5.91 7.37
C SER A 126 12.16 -7.11 7.68
N TYR A 127 11.36 -7.04 8.75
CA TYR A 127 10.25 -7.97 8.92
C TYR A 127 9.10 -7.56 7.99
N SER A 128 8.61 -8.47 7.15
CA SER A 128 7.65 -8.15 6.08
C SER A 128 6.41 -7.37 6.54
N LEU A 129 5.89 -7.60 7.74
CA LEU A 129 4.78 -6.83 8.29
C LEU A 129 5.17 -5.43 8.74
N ASP A 130 6.38 -5.24 9.25
CA ASP A 130 6.89 -3.90 9.58
C ASP A 130 7.07 -3.11 8.29
N GLY A 131 7.78 -3.65 7.30
CA GLY A 131 8.00 -2.97 6.02
C GLY A 131 6.69 -2.63 5.31
N LEU A 132 5.70 -3.54 5.33
CA LEU A 132 4.38 -3.27 4.78
C LEU A 132 3.60 -2.21 5.59
N ALA A 133 3.68 -2.22 6.93
CA ALA A 133 3.07 -1.17 7.75
C ALA A 133 3.66 0.21 7.46
N LEU A 134 4.97 0.30 7.32
CA LEU A 134 5.69 1.53 7.00
C LEU A 134 5.27 2.06 5.62
N ALA A 135 5.14 1.16 4.65
CA ALA A 135 4.69 1.52 3.31
C ALA A 135 3.23 1.99 3.28
N LEU A 136 2.33 1.26 3.96
CA LEU A 136 0.91 1.63 4.09
C LEU A 136 0.76 2.98 4.79
N TRP A 137 1.48 3.21 5.89
CA TRP A 137 1.46 4.49 6.62
C TRP A 137 1.92 5.65 5.73
N SER A 138 3.00 5.43 4.98
CA SER A 138 3.56 6.45 4.09
C SER A 138 2.55 6.87 3.02
N VAL A 139 1.92 5.91 2.34
CA VAL A 139 0.87 6.20 1.33
C VAL A 139 -0.39 6.80 1.96
N TYR A 140 -0.83 6.27 3.12
CA TYR A 140 -2.04 6.73 3.80
C TYR A 140 -1.96 8.21 4.20
N HIS A 141 -0.77 8.69 4.58
CA HIS A 141 -0.59 10.07 5.06
C HIS A 141 -0.02 11.02 4.02
N THR A 142 -0.17 10.71 2.73
CA THR A 142 0.30 11.52 1.61
C THR A 142 -0.71 11.71 0.51
N THR A 143 -0.43 12.67 -0.37
CA THR A 143 -1.30 12.98 -1.51
C THR A 143 -0.61 12.89 -2.87
N SER A 144 0.67 12.54 -2.90
CA SER A 144 1.45 12.38 -4.14
C SER A 144 2.43 11.20 -4.03
N PHE A 145 2.92 10.74 -5.20
CA PHE A 145 3.96 9.73 -5.28
C PHE A 145 5.23 10.18 -4.54
N ASP A 146 5.67 11.40 -4.82
CA ASP A 146 6.92 11.95 -4.30
C ASP A 146 6.91 12.02 -2.76
N GLU A 147 5.84 12.57 -2.17
CA GLU A 147 5.69 12.65 -0.72
C GLU A 147 5.64 11.26 -0.07
N ALA A 148 5.02 10.27 -0.74
CA ALA A 148 4.90 8.92 -0.23
C ALA A 148 6.27 8.25 -0.13
N VAL A 149 7.04 8.29 -1.23
CA VAL A 149 8.38 7.70 -1.29
C VAL A 149 9.33 8.42 -0.33
N GLU A 150 9.35 9.76 -0.33
CA GLU A 150 10.20 10.55 0.57
C GLU A 150 9.90 10.24 2.05
N ARG A 151 8.61 10.19 2.41
CA ARG A 151 8.19 9.85 3.76
C ARG A 151 8.60 8.45 4.16
N SER A 152 8.47 7.48 3.25
CA SER A 152 8.86 6.09 3.48
C SER A 152 10.34 6.01 3.77
N ILE A 153 11.22 6.46 2.86
CA ILE A 153 12.68 6.30 3.00
C ILE A 153 13.25 7.03 4.23
N ASN A 154 12.62 8.13 4.66
CA ASN A 154 13.03 8.87 5.87
C ASN A 154 12.66 8.16 7.18
N LEU A 155 11.93 7.04 7.14
CA LEU A 155 11.76 6.15 8.31
C LEU A 155 13.03 5.32 8.62
N LEU A 156 14.01 5.33 7.72
CA LEU A 156 15.30 4.63 7.84
C LEU A 156 15.14 3.10 8.02
N GLY A 157 16.21 2.41 8.39
CA GLY A 157 16.22 0.96 8.52
C GLY A 157 16.35 0.29 7.16
N ASP A 158 15.43 -0.65 6.86
CA ASP A 158 15.35 -1.37 5.59
C ASP A 158 14.64 -0.52 4.52
N ALA A 159 15.19 0.68 4.29
CA ALA A 159 14.56 1.77 3.54
C ALA A 159 14.32 1.46 2.06
N ASP A 160 15.18 0.64 1.47
CA ASP A 160 15.02 0.14 0.10
C ASP A 160 13.79 -0.77 -0.03
N SER A 161 13.58 -1.68 0.92
CA SER A 161 12.43 -2.59 0.92
C SER A 161 11.10 -1.85 1.07
N HIS A 162 10.91 -1.10 2.16
CA HIS A 162 9.63 -0.41 2.36
C HIS A 162 9.46 0.79 1.41
N GLY A 163 10.56 1.43 0.97
CA GLY A 163 10.53 2.43 -0.10
C GLY A 163 10.05 1.84 -1.43
N SER A 164 10.51 0.63 -1.77
CA SER A 164 10.06 -0.11 -2.97
C SER A 164 8.58 -0.51 -2.88
N ILE A 165 8.13 -1.01 -1.73
CA ILE A 165 6.71 -1.33 -1.50
C ILE A 165 5.85 -0.06 -1.64
N THR A 166 6.29 1.05 -1.04
CA THR A 166 5.63 2.35 -1.19
C THR A 166 5.57 2.78 -2.66
N GLY A 167 6.67 2.70 -3.39
CA GLY A 167 6.73 3.09 -4.81
C GLY A 167 5.81 2.26 -5.70
N GLN A 168 5.71 0.95 -5.47
CA GLN A 168 4.77 0.08 -6.20
C GLN A 168 3.31 0.50 -5.96
N LEU A 169 2.95 0.73 -4.70
CA LEU A 169 1.58 1.10 -4.31
C LEU A 169 1.22 2.53 -4.76
N ALA A 170 2.09 3.50 -4.47
CA ALA A 170 1.90 4.90 -4.84
C ALA A 170 1.95 5.09 -6.37
N GLY A 171 2.83 4.39 -7.08
CA GLY A 171 2.93 4.45 -8.54
C GLY A 171 1.68 3.88 -9.21
N ALA A 172 1.14 2.76 -8.69
CA ALA A 172 -0.13 2.23 -9.14
C ALA A 172 -1.32 3.16 -8.86
N LEU A 173 -1.25 3.93 -7.77
CA LEU A 173 -2.32 4.80 -7.30
C LEU A 173 -2.36 6.16 -8.00
N TYR A 174 -1.21 6.84 -8.09
CA TYR A 174 -1.09 8.20 -8.63
C TYR A 174 -0.70 8.23 -10.12
N GLY A 175 -0.17 7.12 -10.65
CA GLY A 175 0.20 6.95 -12.05
C GLY A 175 1.58 7.51 -12.41
N TYR A 176 2.13 7.02 -13.52
CA TYR A 176 3.49 7.33 -13.99
C TYR A 176 3.75 8.84 -14.18
N THR A 177 2.78 9.57 -14.73
CA THR A 177 2.91 11.01 -14.99
C THR A 177 2.97 11.88 -13.73
N SER A 178 2.68 11.30 -12.55
CA SER A 178 2.79 11.98 -11.26
C SER A 178 4.18 11.91 -10.63
N ILE A 179 5.08 11.08 -11.17
CA ILE A 179 6.42 10.87 -10.61
C ILE A 179 7.30 12.07 -10.96
N ASN A 180 8.05 12.58 -9.99
CA ASN A 180 9.06 13.61 -10.24
C ASN A 180 10.00 13.23 -11.38
N GLY A 181 10.19 14.13 -12.35
CA GLY A 181 11.16 13.92 -13.43
C GLY A 181 12.58 13.65 -12.90
N GLN A 182 12.96 14.27 -11.78
CA GLN A 182 14.28 14.05 -11.18
C GLN A 182 14.48 12.62 -10.68
N PHE A 183 13.41 11.98 -10.16
CA PHE A 183 13.48 10.57 -9.73
C PHE A 183 13.69 9.64 -10.92
N LEU A 184 13.02 9.93 -12.04
CA LEU A 184 13.20 9.18 -13.28
C LEU A 184 14.62 9.34 -13.83
N GLU A 185 15.17 10.56 -13.81
CA GLU A 185 16.55 10.80 -14.21
C GLU A 185 17.55 9.99 -13.36
N TRP A 186 17.38 9.96 -12.03
CA TRP A 186 18.25 9.19 -11.14
C TRP A 186 18.12 7.68 -11.36
N LEU A 187 16.90 7.17 -11.58
CA LEU A 187 16.67 5.76 -11.87
C LEU A 187 17.29 5.38 -13.21
N THR A 188 17.00 6.14 -14.27
CA THR A 188 17.50 5.88 -15.63
C THR A 188 19.02 5.91 -15.72
N ALA A 189 19.69 6.70 -14.89
CA ALA A 189 21.16 6.73 -14.84
C ALA A 189 21.79 5.36 -14.54
N TRP A 190 21.07 4.46 -13.85
CA TRP A 190 21.54 3.13 -13.48
C TRP A 190 20.75 1.98 -14.11
N ASP A 191 19.50 2.22 -14.50
CA ASP A 191 18.59 1.21 -15.04
C ASP A 191 18.53 1.22 -16.58
N ASP A 192 19.04 2.25 -17.26
CA ASP A 192 18.99 2.37 -18.73
C ASP A 192 17.57 2.20 -19.33
N ASN A 193 16.55 2.65 -18.59
CA ASN A 193 15.13 2.55 -18.92
C ASN A 193 14.57 1.10 -18.98
N ASP A 194 15.26 0.10 -18.40
CA ASP A 194 14.77 -1.28 -18.31
C ASP A 194 13.37 -1.36 -17.66
N PHE A 195 13.11 -0.54 -16.64
CA PHE A 195 11.84 -0.45 -15.95
C PHE A 195 10.69 -0.14 -16.91
N ALA A 196 10.91 0.77 -17.88
CA ALA A 196 9.92 1.17 -18.86
C ALA A 196 9.69 0.05 -19.88
N VAL A 197 10.76 -0.61 -20.34
CA VAL A 197 10.67 -1.77 -21.24
C VAL A 197 9.88 -2.91 -20.57
N ARG A 198 10.18 -3.22 -19.31
CA ARG A 198 9.45 -4.24 -18.53
C ARG A 198 7.98 -3.86 -18.36
N ALA A 199 7.67 -2.60 -18.08
CA ALA A 199 6.29 -2.12 -17.97
C ALA A 199 5.51 -2.31 -19.28
N VAL A 200 6.10 -1.93 -20.42
CA VAL A 200 5.49 -2.11 -21.75
C VAL A 200 5.31 -3.60 -22.08
N LEU A 201 6.31 -4.43 -21.80
CA LEU A 201 6.25 -5.88 -22.01
C LEU A 201 5.12 -6.51 -21.18
N LEU A 202 5.07 -6.21 -19.88
CA LEU A 202 4.02 -6.72 -18.99
C LEU A 202 2.63 -6.25 -19.41
N HIS A 203 2.49 -4.98 -19.80
CA HIS A 203 1.23 -4.45 -20.32
C HIS A 203 0.78 -5.17 -21.60
N HIS A 204 1.71 -5.38 -22.54
CA HIS A 204 1.42 -6.08 -23.79
C HIS A 204 1.03 -7.54 -23.55
N LEU A 205 1.80 -8.29 -22.75
CA LEU A 205 1.52 -9.68 -22.40
C LEU A 205 0.18 -9.82 -21.65
N GLY A 206 -0.10 -8.91 -20.72
CA GLY A 206 -1.38 -8.87 -20.00
C GLY A 206 -2.56 -8.57 -20.92
N SER A 207 -2.40 -7.65 -21.88
CA SER A 207 -3.43 -7.30 -22.86
C SER A 207 -3.69 -8.42 -23.86
N ALA A 208 -2.69 -9.18 -24.26
CA ALA A 208 -2.84 -10.32 -25.17
C ALA A 208 -3.58 -11.50 -24.53
N LYS A 209 -3.46 -11.67 -23.20
CA LYS A 209 -4.15 -12.73 -22.44
C LYS A 209 -5.62 -12.40 -22.16
N ALA A 210 -6.02 -11.13 -22.30
CA ALA A 210 -7.37 -10.65 -22.07
C ALA A 210 -8.33 -11.05 -23.19
N SER A 211 -9.20 -12.04 -22.97
CA SER A 211 -10.33 -12.32 -23.87
C SER A 211 -11.33 -11.14 -23.88
N PRO A 212 -11.91 -10.76 -25.04
CA PRO A 212 -12.90 -9.67 -25.12
C PRO A 212 -14.22 -9.93 -24.36
N SER A 213 -14.40 -11.12 -23.77
CA SER A 213 -15.59 -11.53 -23.03
C SER A 213 -15.54 -11.24 -21.52
N SER A 214 -14.50 -10.57 -21.02
CA SER A 214 -14.42 -10.24 -19.59
C SER A 214 -15.19 -8.95 -19.29
N PRO A 215 -16.17 -8.95 -18.36
CA PRO A 215 -16.87 -7.72 -18.00
C PRO A 215 -15.87 -6.69 -17.45
N PRO A 216 -16.08 -5.38 -17.69
CA PRO A 216 -15.22 -4.35 -17.13
C PRO A 216 -15.23 -4.45 -15.60
N SER A 217 -14.05 -4.23 -15.01
CA SER A 217 -13.90 -4.27 -13.57
C SER A 217 -14.79 -3.21 -12.91
N SER A 218 -15.62 -3.60 -11.95
CA SER A 218 -16.54 -2.72 -11.23
C SER A 218 -15.90 -2.03 -10.03
N TYR A 219 -14.68 -1.51 -10.17
CA TYR A 219 -14.06 -0.73 -9.10
C TYR A 219 -14.62 0.69 -9.09
N SER A 220 -15.32 1.04 -8.01
CA SER A 220 -15.72 2.42 -7.71
C SER A 220 -14.58 3.14 -7.01
N ARG A 221 -14.45 4.45 -7.25
CA ARG A 221 -13.56 5.31 -6.48
C ARG A 221 -14.25 5.78 -5.21
N ALA A 222 -13.50 5.87 -4.11
CA ALA A 222 -13.95 6.51 -2.88
C ALA A 222 -14.23 8.01 -3.10
N GLN A 223 -15.30 8.55 -2.51
CA GLN A 223 -15.65 9.96 -2.66
C GLN A 223 -14.60 10.86 -1.99
N VAL A 224 -14.13 11.87 -2.72
CA VAL A 224 -13.31 12.96 -2.17
C VAL A 224 -14.25 13.91 -1.42
N SER A 225 -14.27 13.85 -0.09
CA SER A 225 -14.92 14.88 0.71
C SER A 225 -14.07 16.15 0.66
N SER A 226 -14.51 17.13 -0.14
CA SER A 226 -13.92 18.48 -0.15
C SER A 226 -14.22 19.18 1.19
N PRO A 227 -13.21 19.67 1.93
CA PRO A 227 -13.44 20.46 3.14
C PRO A 227 -13.95 21.88 2.86
N TYR A 228 -14.13 22.29 1.58
CA TYR A 228 -14.46 23.66 1.20
C TYR A 228 -15.84 23.86 0.54
N ALA A 229 -16.78 22.93 0.73
CA ALA A 229 -18.17 23.13 0.30
C ALA A 229 -19.07 23.47 1.48
N ARG A 230 -19.02 24.72 1.97
CA ARG A 230 -20.17 25.38 2.61
C ARG A 230 -19.97 26.90 2.58
N GLY A 231 -20.60 27.54 1.60
CA GLY A 231 -20.75 28.98 1.54
C GLY A 231 -21.50 29.49 2.77
N ALA A 232 -20.92 30.45 3.47
CA ALA A 232 -21.61 31.25 4.47
C ALA A 232 -22.61 32.17 3.74
N PRO A 233 -23.89 32.22 4.15
CA PRO A 233 -24.78 33.27 3.69
C PRO A 233 -24.33 34.61 4.31
N ARG A 234 -23.96 35.57 3.46
CA ARG A 234 -23.74 36.95 3.86
C ARG A 234 -25.06 37.53 4.36
N SER A 235 -25.16 37.80 5.65
CA SER A 235 -26.22 38.63 6.22
C SER A 235 -26.04 40.07 5.73
N GLY A 236 -27.01 40.56 4.96
CA GLY A 236 -27.06 41.95 4.53
C GLY A 236 -27.12 42.89 5.72
N HIS A 237 -26.21 43.85 5.77
CA HIS A 237 -26.39 45.06 6.57
C HIS A 237 -27.17 46.06 5.73
N SER A 238 -28.39 46.33 6.20
CA SER A 238 -29.16 47.52 5.87
C SER A 238 -28.38 48.73 6.35
N VAL A 239 -28.04 49.63 5.44
CA VAL A 239 -27.62 50.99 5.76
C VAL A 239 -28.84 51.86 5.52
N ASP A 240 -29.41 52.39 6.60
CA ASP A 240 -30.19 53.63 6.58
C ASP A 240 -30.18 54.22 8.00
N GLN A 241 -29.71 55.48 8.05
CA GLN A 241 -29.61 56.44 9.17
C GLN A 241 -28.44 56.30 10.16
#